data_AF-A0A2X5RG48-F1
#
_entry.id   AF-A0A2X5RG48-F1
#
_cell.length_a   1.000
_cell.length_b   1.000
_cell.length_c   1.000
_cell.angle_alpha   90.00
_cell.angle_beta   90.00
_cell.angle_gamma   90.00
#
_symmetry.space_group_name_H-M   'P 1'
#
loop_
_entity.id
_entity.type
_entity.pdbx_description
1 polymer ?
#
loop_
_entity_poly.entity_id
_entity_poly.type
_entity_poly.pdbx_seq_one_letter_code
_entity_poly.pdbx_strand_id
1 'polypeptide(L)'
;MKELSVIETNQVSGGLFTFFTGPIGATMGFAIGSVVDAGCSGLNLKSNFKVSGALLGGGIAAIVGFSPILATAGIGLGVTGIVQNAISIIGQRKSAA
;
A
#
# COMPACT_ATOMS: atom_id res chain seq x y z
N MET A 1 -13.63 4.04 -37.46
CA MET A 1 -13.18 4.10 -36.05
C MET A 1 -13.90 5.23 -35.37
N LYS A 2 -14.48 4.99 -34.19
CA LYS A 2 -15.19 6.02 -33.42
C LYS A 2 -14.12 6.80 -32.66
N GLU A 3 -14.02 8.11 -32.85
CA GLU A 3 -13.15 8.94 -32.00
C GLU A 3 -13.73 8.98 -30.59
N LEU A 4 -12.93 8.52 -29.64
CA LEU A 4 -13.27 8.59 -28.23
C LEU A 4 -13.09 10.03 -27.75
N SER A 5 -14.05 10.48 -26.94
CA SER A 5 -13.90 11.74 -26.20
C SER A 5 -12.65 11.67 -25.32
N VAL A 6 -12.01 12.82 -25.05
CA VAL A 6 -10.88 12.96 -24.11
C VAL A 6 -11.16 12.27 -22.77
N ILE A 7 -12.43 12.27 -22.33
CA ILE A 7 -12.89 11.61 -21.09
C ILE A 7 -12.82 10.09 -21.20
N GLU A 8 -13.29 9.53 -22.32
CA GLU A 8 -13.29 8.08 -22.54
C GLU A 8 -11.86 7.57 -22.77
N THR A 9 -11.03 8.36 -23.45
CA THR A 9 -9.59 8.08 -23.59
C THR A 9 -8.90 8.05 -22.23
N ASN A 10 -9.19 9.00 -21.32
CA ASN A 10 -8.63 9.01 -19.96
C ASN A 10 -9.18 7.89 -19.06
N GLN A 11 -10.40 7.42 -19.30
CA GLN A 11 -10.96 6.25 -18.63
C GLN A 11 -10.29 4.95 -19.09
N VAL A 12 -10.05 4.79 -20.39
CA VAL A 12 -9.32 3.64 -20.97
C VAL A 12 -7.83 3.67 -20.59
N SER A 13 -7.24 4.86 -20.43
CA SER A 13 -5.84 5.05 -20.02
C SER A 13 -5.60 5.03 -18.51
N GLY A 14 -6.61 4.74 -17.67
CA GLY A 14 -6.42 4.51 -16.23
C GLY A 14 -6.23 5.74 -15.33
N GLY A 15 -5.85 6.89 -15.89
CA GLY A 15 -5.55 8.09 -15.10
C GLY A 15 -6.70 8.58 -14.20
N LEU A 16 -7.95 8.41 -14.64
CA LEU A 16 -9.11 8.78 -13.84
C LEU A 16 -9.44 7.72 -12.78
N PHE A 17 -9.32 6.42 -13.10
CA PHE A 17 -9.65 5.34 -12.15
C PHE A 17 -8.64 5.25 -11.01
N THR A 18 -7.36 5.49 -11.26
CA THR A 18 -6.33 5.54 -10.20
C THR A 18 -6.57 6.62 -9.17
N PHE A 19 -7.15 7.76 -9.57
CA PHE A 19 -7.51 8.84 -8.65
C PHE A 19 -8.57 8.41 -7.63
N PHE A 20 -9.51 7.55 -8.03
CA PHE A 20 -10.56 7.04 -7.13
C PHE A 20 -10.13 5.79 -6.36
N THR A 21 -9.41 4.87 -7.00
CA THR A 21 -9.06 3.58 -6.38
C THR A 21 -7.86 3.72 -5.44
N GLY A 22 -6.86 4.54 -5.79
CA GLY A 22 -5.63 4.72 -5.00
C GLY A 22 -5.90 5.04 -3.51
N PRO A 23 -6.72 6.06 -3.19
CA PRO A 23 -7.05 6.38 -1.80
C PRO A 23 -7.80 5.27 -1.06
N ILE A 24 -8.69 4.53 -1.75
CA ILE A 24 -9.44 3.41 -1.16
C ILE A 24 -8.47 2.30 -0.76
N GLY A 25 -7.59 1.90 -1.68
CA GLY A 25 -6.57 0.89 -1.40
C GLY A 25 -5.64 1.31 -0.28
N ALA A 26 -5.18 2.56 -0.28
CA ALA A 26 -4.31 3.09 0.76
C ALA A 26 -5.01 3.11 2.14
N THR A 27 -6.29 3.46 2.18
CA THR A 27 -7.08 3.48 3.43
C THR A 27 -7.28 2.07 3.98
N MET A 28 -7.63 1.09 3.13
CA MET A 28 -7.72 -0.31 3.55
C MET A 28 -6.37 -0.85 4.03
N GLY A 29 -5.31 -0.57 3.30
CA GLY A 29 -3.96 -0.95 3.66
C GLY A 29 -3.50 -0.34 4.98
N PHE A 30 -3.82 0.93 5.21
CA PHE A 30 -3.56 1.63 6.48
C PHE A 30 -4.32 0.98 7.64
N ALA A 31 -5.62 0.69 7.45
CA ALA A 31 -6.44 0.05 8.47
C ALA A 31 -5.88 -1.33 8.86
N ILE A 32 -5.56 -2.18 7.88
CA ILE A 32 -4.94 -3.49 8.13
C ILE A 32 -3.61 -3.34 8.86
N GLY A 33 -2.73 -2.46 8.38
CA GLY A 33 -1.44 -2.22 9.00
C GLY A 33 -1.54 -1.67 10.42
N SER A 34 -2.56 -0.86 10.71
CA SER A 34 -2.82 -0.32 12.05
C SER A 34 -3.24 -1.40 13.05
N VAL A 35 -3.97 -2.43 12.61
CA VAL A 35 -4.32 -3.59 13.45
C VAL A 35 -3.05 -4.39 13.79
N VAL A 36 -2.17 -4.60 12.81
CA VAL A 36 -0.89 -5.30 13.03
C VAL A 36 0.03 -4.50 13.98
N ASP A 37 0.08 -3.18 13.81
CA ASP A 37 0.83 -2.29 14.72
C ASP A 37 0.27 -2.31 16.14
N ALA A 38 -1.05 -2.35 16.31
CA ALA A 38 -1.68 -2.48 17.62
C ALA A 38 -1.32 -3.82 18.29
N GLY A 39 -1.32 -4.92 17.52
CA GLY A 39 -0.86 -6.22 18.00
C GLY A 39 0.62 -6.23 18.42
N CYS A 40 1.48 -5.57 17.64
CA CYS A 40 2.90 -5.42 17.98
C CYS A 40 3.10 -4.57 19.23
N SER A 41 2.35 -3.46 19.36
CA SER A 41 2.39 -2.60 20.55
C SER A 41 1.95 -3.34 21.82
N GLY A 42 0.97 -4.24 21.72
CA GLY A 42 0.56 -5.10 22.84
C GLY A 42 1.68 -6.04 23.33
N LEU A 43 2.71 -6.26 22.53
CA LEU A 43 3.89 -7.05 22.85
C LEU A 43 5.14 -6.17 23.13
N ASN A 44 4.97 -4.86 23.33
CA ASN A 44 6.04 -3.87 23.45
C ASN A 44 7.00 -3.83 22.23
N LEU A 45 6.52 -4.23 21.05
CA LEU A 45 7.29 -4.19 19.81
C LEU A 45 6.94 -2.94 19.02
N LYS A 46 7.98 -2.25 18.54
CA LYS A 46 7.84 -1.09 17.65
C LYS A 46 7.75 -1.55 16.21
N SER A 47 6.66 -1.18 15.54
CA SER A 47 6.44 -1.41 14.12
C SER A 47 5.72 -0.22 13.47
N ASN A 48 5.74 -0.18 12.14
CA ASN A 48 5.09 0.83 11.32
C ASN A 48 4.40 0.18 10.11
N PHE A 49 3.69 -0.92 10.33
CA PHE A 49 2.92 -1.62 9.32
C PHE A 49 1.78 -0.79 8.77
N LYS A 50 1.24 0.19 9.50
CA LYS A 50 0.23 1.12 8.99
C LYS A 50 0.70 1.89 7.75
N VAL A 51 1.96 2.35 7.73
CA VAL A 51 2.52 3.08 6.58
C VAL A 51 2.84 2.12 5.44
N SER A 52 3.47 0.97 5.74
CA SER A 52 3.78 -0.04 4.72
C SER A 52 2.53 -0.63 4.08
N GLY A 53 1.49 -0.87 4.89
CA GLY A 53 0.18 -1.33 4.45
C GLY A 53 -0.51 -0.29 3.57
N ALA A 54 -0.48 0.99 3.93
CA ALA A 54 -1.03 2.06 3.10
C ALA A 54 -0.36 2.14 1.72
N LEU A 55 0.97 2.02 1.67
CA LEU A 55 1.73 2.03 0.41
C LEU A 55 1.40 0.80 -0.45
N LEU A 56 1.37 -0.39 0.15
CA LEU A 56 1.01 -1.63 -0.54
C LEU A 56 -0.42 -1.58 -1.08
N GLY A 57 -1.37 -1.21 -0.23
CA GLY A 57 -2.79 -1.11 -0.61
C GLY A 57 -3.03 -0.05 -1.68
N GLY A 58 -2.36 1.10 -1.59
CA GLY A 58 -2.39 2.13 -2.63
C GLY A 58 -1.82 1.64 -3.95
N GLY A 59 -0.71 0.88 -3.92
CA GLY A 59 -0.13 0.25 -5.10
C GLY A 59 -1.04 -0.81 -5.74
N ILE A 60 -1.70 -1.66 -4.93
CA ILE A 60 -2.66 -2.66 -5.43
C ILE A 60 -3.85 -1.96 -6.10
N ALA A 61 -4.40 -0.93 -5.47
CA ALA A 61 -5.50 -0.19 -6.06
C ALA A 61 -5.09 0.62 -7.29
N ALA A 62 -3.81 1.01 -7.40
CA ALA A 62 -3.27 1.63 -8.61
C ALA A 62 -3.21 0.65 -9.79
N ILE A 63 -3.07 -0.67 -9.57
CA ILE A 63 -3.23 -1.69 -10.62
C ILE A 63 -4.66 -1.66 -11.16
N VAL A 64 -5.64 -1.65 -10.26
CA VAL A 64 -7.06 -1.63 -10.62
C VAL A 64 -7.42 -0.34 -11.38
N GLY A 65 -6.73 0.76 -11.08
CA GLY A 65 -6.82 2.00 -11.85
C GLY A 65 -5.94 2.04 -13.09
N PHE A 66 -5.38 0.92 -13.57
CA PHE A 66 -4.53 0.86 -14.76
C PHE A 66 -3.31 1.82 -14.73
N SER A 67 -2.68 2.01 -13.57
CA SER A 67 -1.37 2.67 -13.47
C SER A 67 -0.28 1.69 -13.03
N PRO A 68 0.33 0.94 -13.98
CA PRO A 68 1.37 -0.03 -13.69
C PRO A 68 2.60 0.57 -12.98
N ILE A 69 2.93 1.83 -13.29
CA ILE A 69 4.08 2.52 -12.71
C ILE A 69 3.82 2.82 -11.22
N LEU A 70 2.69 3.44 -10.90
CA LEU A 70 2.31 3.74 -9.51
C LEU A 70 2.07 2.46 -8.72
N ALA A 71 1.51 1.44 -9.35
CA ALA A 71 1.35 0.13 -8.75
C ALA A 71 2.68 -0.49 -8.34
N THR A 72 3.65 -0.53 -9.26
CA THR A 72 4.96 -1.11 -8.99
C THR A 72 5.69 -0.36 -7.88
N ALA A 73 5.63 0.98 -7.89
CA ALA A 73 6.22 1.80 -6.84
C ALA A 73 5.54 1.57 -5.48
N GLY A 74 4.20 1.63 -5.42
CA GLY A 74 3.45 1.45 -4.18
C GLY A 74 3.61 0.05 -3.58
N ILE A 75 3.54 -0.99 -4.42
CA ILE A 75 3.75 -2.38 -3.99
C ILE A 75 5.20 -2.58 -3.54
N GLY A 76 6.18 -2.11 -4.31
CA GLY A 76 7.60 -2.24 -3.96
C GLY A 76 7.94 -1.58 -2.63
N LEU A 77 7.54 -0.32 -2.44
CA LEU A 77 7.74 0.42 -1.18
C LEU A 77 6.95 -0.20 -0.01
N GLY A 78 5.74 -0.69 -0.28
CA GLY A 78 4.92 -1.37 0.72
C GLY A 78 5.55 -2.68 1.20
N VAL A 79 5.96 -3.56 0.28
CA VAL A 79 6.58 -4.86 0.60
C VAL A 79 7.91 -4.67 1.32
N THR A 80 8.77 -3.77 0.83
CA THR A 80 10.05 -3.48 1.50
C THR A 80 9.85 -2.95 2.92
N GLY A 81 8.85 -2.08 3.13
CA GLY A 81 8.48 -1.63 4.47
C GLY A 81 7.98 -2.75 5.39
N ILE A 82 7.19 -3.70 4.87
CA ILE A 82 6.75 -4.88 5.63
C ILE A 82 7.95 -5.73 6.06
N VAL A 83 8.89 -6.00 5.15
CA VAL A 83 10.10 -6.77 5.44
C VAL A 83 10.97 -6.07 6.49
N GLN A 84 11.16 -4.75 6.38
CA GLN A 84 11.92 -3.98 7.36
C GLN A 84 11.27 -4.01 8.75
N ASN A 85 9.95 -3.92 8.84
CA ASN A 85 9.22 -4.08 10.09
C ASN A 85 9.42 -5.47 10.70
N ALA A 86 9.37 -6.52 9.88
CA ALA A 86 9.61 -7.89 10.33
C ALA A 86 11.04 -8.08 10.86
N ILE A 87 12.05 -7.59 10.15
CA ILE A 87 13.46 -7.63 10.59
C ILE A 87 13.63 -6.87 11.91
N SER A 88 13.03 -5.68 12.02
CA SER A 88 13.06 -4.87 13.25
C SER A 88 12.46 -5.62 14.44
N ILE A 89 11.32 -6.28 14.25
CA ILE A 89 10.67 -7.09 15.30
C ILE A 89 11.56 -8.25 15.75
N ILE A 90 12.18 -8.97 14.80
CA ILE A 90 13.11 -10.06 15.11
C ILE A 90 14.28 -9.54 15.94
N GLY A 91 14.85 -8.38 15.55
CA GLY A 91 15.91 -7.71 16.31
C GLY A 91 15.50 -7.34 17.73
N GLN A 92 14.33 -6.75 17.89
CA GLN A 92 13.79 -6.36 19.20
C GLN A 92 13.56 -7.57 20.12
N ARG A 93 13.04 -8.68 19.58
CA ARG A 93 12.87 -9.91 20.36
C ARG A 93 14.19 -10.53 20.78
N LYS A 94 15.22 -10.47 19.93
CA LYS A 94 16.55 -10.97 20.25
C LYS A 94 17.26 -10.14 21.32
N SER A 95 17.00 -8.83 21.38
CA SER A 95 17.53 -7.94 22.43
C SER A 95 16.76 -8.02 23.75
N ALA A 96 15.55 -8.58 23.75
CA ALA A 96 14.70 -8.74 24.94
C ALA A 96 14.84 -10.11 25.62
N ALA A 97 15.61 -11.03 25.04
CA ALA A 97 15.97 -12.34 25.60
C ALA A 97 17.39 -12.31 26.17
#